data_AF-Q0PVF1-F1
#
_entry.id   AF-Q0PVF1-F1
#
_cell.length_a   1.000
_cell.length_b   1.000
_cell.length_c   1.000
_cell.angle_alpha   90.00
_cell.angle_beta   90.00
_cell.angle_gamma   90.00
#
_symmetry.space_group_name_H-M   'P 1'
#
loop_
_entity.id
_entity.type
_entity.pdbx_description
1 polymer ?
#
loop_
_entity_poly.entity_id
_entity_poly.type
_entity_poly.pdbx_seq_one_letter_code
_entity_poly.pdbx_strand_id
1 'polypeptide(L)'
;RCGGLESLYCKQWSCETAGTAYWHPRSSWDRITVGRGHPTGTCEHTGWCNPLKIEFTEPGKRFRNWLQGRTWGLRFYVTGHPGVQLTIRLVISTPPPVVVGPDPVLAEQGPPRKIPTLSPPAPPASPIPTVQTGSGTPSPTT
;
A
#
# COMPACT_ATOMS: atom_id res chain seq x y z
N ARG A 1 -20.27 -3.24 35.03
CA ARG A 1 -20.65 -1.81 35.15
C ARG A 1 -21.52 -1.36 33.97
N CYS A 2 -21.01 -1.40 32.73
CA CYS A 2 -21.72 -0.90 31.55
C CYS A 2 -22.81 -1.82 30.96
N GLY A 3 -22.97 -3.03 31.51
CA GLY A 3 -23.91 -4.03 31.02
C GLY A 3 -23.46 -4.68 29.71
N GLY A 4 -24.26 -5.61 29.22
CA GLY A 4 -24.05 -6.33 27.96
C GLY A 4 -24.96 -5.81 26.84
N LEU A 5 -25.28 -6.71 25.92
CA LEU A 5 -26.10 -6.41 24.75
C LEU A 5 -27.51 -5.93 25.12
N GLU A 6 -28.10 -6.42 26.20
CA GLU A 6 -29.41 -6.01 26.72
C GLU A 6 -29.48 -4.50 27.04
N SER A 7 -28.32 -3.91 27.33
CA SER A 7 -28.17 -2.50 27.61
C SER A 7 -27.43 -1.74 26.50
N LEU A 8 -27.13 -2.41 25.38
CA LEU A 8 -26.27 -1.87 24.32
C LEU A 8 -24.94 -1.35 24.88
N TYR A 9 -24.39 -2.01 25.90
CA TYR A 9 -23.15 -1.60 26.59
C TYR A 9 -23.20 -0.18 27.20
N CYS A 10 -24.39 0.38 27.39
CA CYS A 10 -24.63 1.75 27.89
C CYS A 10 -25.60 1.74 29.08
N LYS A 11 -25.45 0.80 30.02
CA LYS A 11 -26.31 0.69 31.22
C LYS A 11 -26.20 1.88 32.17
N GLN A 12 -25.07 2.58 32.16
CA GLN A 12 -24.77 3.68 33.08
C GLN A 12 -24.05 4.81 32.34
N TRP A 13 -24.12 6.01 32.88
CA TRP A 13 -23.33 7.14 32.41
C TRP A 13 -21.82 6.86 32.45
N SER A 14 -21.10 7.52 31.55
CA SER A 14 -19.66 7.36 31.32
C SER A 14 -19.24 6.01 30.72
N CYS A 15 -20.20 5.21 30.26
CA CYS A 15 -19.92 4.03 29.43
C CYS A 15 -19.76 4.40 27.96
N GLU A 16 -20.33 5.54 27.55
CA GLU A 16 -20.17 6.11 26.23
C GLU A 16 -18.75 6.62 26.01
N THR A 17 -18.22 6.36 24.83
CA THR A 17 -16.85 6.69 24.42
C THR A 17 -16.81 7.63 23.22
N ALA A 18 -17.92 7.76 22.51
CA ALA A 18 -18.12 8.59 21.34
C ALA A 18 -19.61 8.93 21.17
N GLY A 19 -19.92 9.92 20.32
CA GLY A 19 -21.29 10.29 19.99
C GLY A 19 -21.45 11.80 19.78
N THR A 20 -22.69 12.23 19.61
CA THR A 20 -23.04 13.65 19.34
C THR A 20 -23.92 14.26 20.42
N ALA A 21 -23.93 13.66 21.61
CA ALA A 21 -24.57 14.25 22.77
C ALA A 21 -23.89 15.57 23.17
N TYR A 22 -24.63 16.47 23.83
CA TYR A 22 -24.16 17.81 24.14
C TYR A 22 -22.93 17.84 25.08
N TRP A 23 -22.69 16.77 25.84
CA TRP A 23 -21.49 16.63 26.68
C TRP A 23 -20.27 16.09 25.92
N HIS A 24 -20.40 15.86 24.61
CA HIS A 24 -19.31 15.51 23.69
C HIS A 24 -18.43 14.34 24.22
N PRO A 25 -19.00 13.14 24.39
CA PRO A 25 -18.25 12.01 24.92
C PRO A 25 -17.06 11.65 24.01
N ARG A 26 -15.90 11.43 24.64
CA ARG A 26 -14.64 11.11 23.97
C ARG A 26 -13.87 10.07 24.77
N SER A 27 -13.02 9.33 24.07
CA SER A 27 -12.15 8.31 24.65
C SER A 27 -10.76 8.37 24.01
N SER A 28 -9.73 8.11 24.80
CA SER A 28 -8.34 7.97 24.33
C SER A 28 -8.02 6.57 23.80
N TRP A 29 -8.89 5.60 24.05
CA TRP A 29 -8.63 4.18 23.81
C TRP A 29 -9.61 3.53 22.84
N ASP A 30 -10.80 4.10 22.66
CA ASP A 30 -11.79 3.53 21.75
C ASP A 30 -11.33 3.64 20.30
N ARG A 31 -11.78 2.72 19.46
CA ARG A 31 -11.28 2.49 18.10
C ARG A 31 -11.99 3.32 17.04
N ILE A 32 -13.12 3.90 17.38
CA ILE A 32 -13.91 4.72 16.47
C ILE A 32 -14.44 5.97 17.17
N THR A 33 -14.73 6.98 16.37
CA THR A 33 -15.69 8.02 16.73
C THR A 33 -16.96 7.83 15.90
N VAL A 34 -18.08 8.31 16.43
CA VAL A 34 -19.38 8.27 15.75
C VAL A 34 -19.97 9.67 15.76
N GLY A 35 -20.26 10.18 14.56
CA GLY A 35 -20.85 11.48 14.30
C GLY A 35 -22.11 11.39 13.45
N ARG A 36 -22.77 12.54 13.23
CA ARG A 36 -23.83 12.67 12.23
C ARG A 36 -23.20 12.70 10.84
N GLY A 37 -23.67 11.83 9.96
CA GLY A 37 -23.31 11.83 8.56
C GLY A 37 -24.05 12.92 7.79
N HIS A 38 -23.62 13.12 6.54
CA HIS A 38 -24.36 13.95 5.59
C HIS A 38 -25.19 13.04 4.68
N PRO A 39 -26.49 13.33 4.46
CA PRO A 39 -27.32 12.51 3.60
C PRO A 39 -26.92 12.66 2.13
N THR A 40 -26.86 11.54 1.41
CA THR A 40 -26.68 11.52 -0.06
C THR A 40 -28.06 11.52 -0.71
N GLY A 41 -28.69 12.70 -0.78
CA GLY A 41 -30.06 12.87 -1.30
C GLY A 41 -31.07 13.22 -0.21
N THR A 42 -32.34 13.40 -0.61
CA THR A 42 -33.41 13.70 0.36
C THR A 42 -33.89 12.43 1.06
N CYS A 43 -34.27 12.57 2.33
CA CYS A 43 -34.85 11.49 3.13
C CYS A 43 -36.09 10.89 2.46
N GLU A 44 -36.94 11.73 1.85
CA GLU A 44 -38.18 11.32 1.18
C GLU A 44 -37.94 10.37 -0.01
N HIS A 45 -36.86 10.56 -0.77
CA HIS A 45 -36.57 9.72 -1.93
C HIS A 45 -35.79 8.45 -1.57
N THR A 46 -34.94 8.51 -0.55
CA THR A 46 -33.98 7.42 -0.24
C THR A 46 -34.39 6.56 0.95
N GLY A 47 -35.22 7.09 1.86
CA GLY A 47 -35.50 6.49 3.17
C GLY A 47 -34.31 6.57 4.15
N TRP A 48 -33.13 7.05 3.73
CA TRP A 48 -31.90 7.09 4.52
C TRP A 48 -31.72 8.42 5.23
N CYS A 49 -32.53 8.66 6.25
CA CYS A 49 -32.65 9.98 6.89
C CYS A 49 -31.63 10.22 8.01
N ASN A 50 -31.01 9.16 8.53
CA ASN A 50 -30.12 9.22 9.70
C ASN A 50 -28.74 8.61 9.39
N PRO A 51 -27.97 9.16 8.45
CA PRO A 51 -26.64 8.66 8.14
C PRO A 51 -25.69 8.85 9.34
N LEU A 52 -24.82 7.87 9.57
CA LEU A 52 -23.76 7.94 10.58
C LEU A 52 -22.41 8.21 9.90
N LYS A 53 -21.59 9.08 10.49
CA LYS A 53 -20.19 9.23 10.13
C LYS A 53 -19.35 8.45 11.14
N ILE A 54 -18.70 7.38 10.69
CA ILE A 54 -17.82 6.56 11.54
C ILE A 54 -16.38 6.78 11.09
N GLU A 55 -15.51 7.20 12.01
CA GLU A 55 -14.08 7.42 11.72
C GLU A 55 -13.24 6.55 12.64
N PHE A 56 -12.23 5.89 12.07
CA PHE A 56 -11.28 5.12 12.87
C PHE A 56 -10.33 6.05 13.61
N THR A 57 -10.27 5.89 14.93
CA THR A 57 -9.29 6.58 15.77
C THR A 57 -7.90 5.99 15.53
N GLU A 58 -6.90 6.65 16.09
CA GLU A 58 -5.51 6.22 16.01
C GLU A 58 -5.28 4.83 16.68
N PRO A 59 -5.86 4.53 17.87
CA PRO A 59 -5.94 3.14 18.37
C PRO A 59 -6.68 2.17 17.43
N GLY A 60 -7.75 2.62 16.77
CA GLY A 60 -8.52 1.80 15.85
C GLY A 60 -7.76 1.39 14.60
N LYS A 61 -6.99 2.31 14.02
CA LYS A 61 -6.13 2.04 12.84
C LYS A 61 -5.01 1.05 13.15
N ARG A 62 -4.47 1.06 14.37
CA ARG A 62 -3.45 0.10 14.81
C ARG A 62 -4.00 -1.27 15.19
N PHE A 63 -5.32 -1.38 15.37
CA PHE A 63 -5.94 -2.62 15.80
C PHE A 63 -5.92 -3.67 14.68
N ARG A 64 -5.34 -4.84 14.94
CA ARG A 64 -5.12 -5.89 13.91
C ARG A 64 -6.31 -6.85 13.74
N ASN A 65 -7.15 -7.02 14.76
CA ASN A 65 -8.16 -8.07 14.79
C ASN A 65 -9.53 -7.59 14.29
N TRP A 66 -9.57 -6.80 13.23
CA TRP A 66 -10.82 -6.33 12.61
C TRP A 66 -11.58 -7.43 11.86
N LEU A 67 -10.92 -8.53 11.48
CA LEU A 67 -11.57 -9.67 10.81
C LEU A 67 -12.66 -10.32 11.69
N GLN A 68 -12.43 -10.37 13.01
CA GLN A 68 -13.42 -10.91 13.96
C GLN A 68 -14.66 -10.01 14.10
N GLY A 69 -14.54 -8.75 13.71
CA GLY A 69 -15.54 -7.73 13.99
C GLY A 69 -15.45 -7.21 15.43
N ARG A 70 -15.90 -5.98 15.59
CA ARG A 70 -16.02 -5.29 16.88
C ARG A 70 -17.36 -4.61 16.95
N THR A 71 -17.91 -4.59 18.15
CA THR A 71 -19.31 -4.30 18.36
C THR A 71 -19.45 -3.18 19.37
N TRP A 72 -20.30 -2.21 19.05
CA TRP A 72 -20.69 -1.10 19.90
C TRP A 72 -22.21 -1.07 20.01
N GLY A 73 -22.69 -0.43 21.08
CA GLY A 73 -24.07 0.00 21.17
C GLY A 73 -24.18 1.48 20.85
N LEU A 74 -25.26 1.84 20.16
CA LEU A 74 -25.63 3.22 19.89
C LEU A 74 -26.99 3.46 20.54
N ARG A 75 -27.07 4.46 21.41
CA ARG A 75 -28.31 4.89 22.05
C ARG A 75 -28.65 6.31 21.67
N PHE A 76 -29.94 6.55 21.43
CA PHE A 76 -30.47 7.90 21.30
C PHE A 76 -30.68 8.48 22.70
N TYR A 77 -30.16 9.68 22.93
CA TYR A 77 -30.38 10.41 24.18
C TYR A 77 -31.75 11.10 24.16
N VAL A 78 -32.79 10.28 24.32
CA VAL A 78 -34.19 10.67 24.42
C VAL A 78 -34.88 9.76 25.45
N THR A 79 -36.09 10.12 25.88
CA THR A 79 -36.90 9.30 26.80
C THR A 79 -37.03 7.86 26.28
N GLY A 80 -36.84 6.88 27.17
CA GLY A 80 -36.84 5.45 26.83
C GLY A 80 -35.50 4.90 26.34
N HIS A 81 -34.56 5.77 25.94
CA HIS A 81 -33.21 5.40 25.49
C HIS A 81 -33.18 4.30 24.43
N PRO A 82 -33.95 4.41 23.33
CA PRO A 82 -33.91 3.44 22.25
C PRO A 82 -32.51 3.40 21.62
N GLY A 83 -32.19 2.30 20.95
CA GLY A 83 -30.88 2.16 20.36
C GLY A 83 -30.73 0.91 19.51
N VAL A 84 -29.54 0.76 18.95
CA VAL A 84 -29.15 -0.34 18.06
C VAL A 84 -27.75 -0.82 18.37
N GLN A 85 -27.45 -2.05 18.01
CA GLN A 85 -26.09 -2.59 18.01
C GLN A 85 -25.47 -2.37 16.63
N LEU A 86 -24.21 -1.93 16.59
CA LEU A 86 -23.43 -1.83 15.37
C LEU A 86 -22.20 -2.74 15.47
N THR A 87 -21.91 -3.49 14.41
CA THR A 87 -20.68 -4.29 14.32
C THR A 87 -19.90 -3.90 13.08
N ILE A 88 -18.62 -3.55 13.26
CA ILE A 88 -17.70 -3.19 12.19
C ILE A 88 -16.68 -4.31 12.05
N ARG A 89 -16.54 -4.85 10.83
CA ARG A 89 -15.53 -5.86 10.50
C ARG A 89 -14.79 -5.50 9.21
N LEU A 90 -13.55 -5.93 9.13
CA LEU A 90 -12.76 -5.87 7.89
C LEU A 90 -13.05 -7.12 7.06
N VAL A 91 -13.30 -6.94 5.77
CA VAL A 91 -13.33 -8.01 4.77
C VAL A 91 -12.24 -7.69 3.76
N ILE A 92 -11.31 -8.63 3.56
CA ILE A 92 -10.20 -8.47 2.61
C ILE A 92 -10.56 -9.30 1.38
N SER A 93 -10.78 -8.65 0.25
CA SER A 93 -10.91 -9.30 -1.05
C SER A 93 -9.61 -9.13 -1.83
N THR A 94 -8.92 -10.21 -2.16
CA THR A 94 -7.81 -10.17 -3.12
C THR A 94 -8.37 -10.17 -4.53
N PRO A 95 -7.94 -9.25 -5.42
CA PRO A 95 -8.30 -9.35 -6.83
C PRO A 95 -7.74 -10.66 -7.43
N PRO A 96 -8.33 -11.18 -8.52
CA PRO A 96 -7.78 -12.34 -9.21
C PRO A 96 -6.31 -12.08 -9.61
N PRO A 97 -5.42 -13.07 -9.47
CA PRO A 97 -4.05 -12.91 -9.95
C PRO A 97 -4.08 -12.61 -11.45
N VAL A 98 -3.45 -11.50 -11.85
CA VAL A 98 -3.21 -11.22 -13.26
C VAL A 98 -2.09 -12.15 -13.71
N VAL A 99 -2.40 -13.06 -14.64
CA VAL A 99 -1.38 -13.89 -15.27
C VAL A 99 -0.54 -12.97 -16.17
N VAL A 100 0.61 -12.54 -15.66
CA VAL A 100 1.64 -11.93 -16.51
C VAL A 100 2.30 -13.08 -17.27
N GLY A 101 1.87 -13.26 -18.52
CA GLY A 101 2.45 -14.27 -19.41
C GLY A 101 3.93 -14.00 -19.70
N PRO A 102 4.66 -14.99 -20.27
CA PRO A 102 6.03 -14.75 -20.70
C PRO A 102 6.06 -13.57 -21.67
N ASP A 103 7.05 -12.68 -21.51
CA ASP A 103 7.29 -11.60 -22.47
C ASP A 103 7.29 -12.19 -23.88
N PRO A 104 6.52 -11.63 -24.83
CA PRO A 104 6.54 -12.12 -26.19
C PRO A 104 7.98 -12.03 -26.70
N VAL A 105 8.57 -13.17 -27.05
CA VAL A 105 9.83 -13.22 -27.78
C VAL A 105 9.62 -12.42 -29.05
N LEU A 106 10.30 -11.28 -29.17
CA LEU A 106 10.31 -10.48 -30.39
C LEU A 106 10.72 -11.43 -31.53
N ALA A 107 9.89 -11.48 -32.58
CA ALA A 107 10.12 -12.36 -33.73
C ALA A 107 11.58 -12.25 -34.20
N GLU A 108 12.27 -13.39 -34.24
CA GLU A 108 13.61 -13.60 -34.78
C GLU A 108 14.60 -12.46 -34.48
N GLN A 109 15.29 -12.56 -33.34
CA GLN A 109 16.62 -11.96 -33.23
C GLN A 109 17.47 -12.59 -34.33
N GLY A 110 17.59 -11.89 -35.46
CA GLY A 110 18.32 -12.36 -36.62
C GLY A 110 19.72 -12.87 -36.24
N PRO A 111 20.34 -13.68 -37.10
CA PRO A 111 21.55 -14.41 -36.77
C PRO A 111 22.62 -13.49 -36.17
N PRO A 112 23.40 -13.95 -35.18
CA PRO A 112 24.44 -13.16 -34.55
C PRO A 112 25.26 -12.44 -35.62
N ARG A 113 25.42 -11.12 -35.49
CA ARG A 113 26.31 -10.36 -36.38
C ARG A 113 27.65 -11.08 -36.39
N LYS A 114 28.06 -11.59 -37.56
CA LYS A 114 29.40 -12.12 -37.76
C LYS A 114 30.37 -10.98 -37.45
N ILE A 115 31.15 -11.15 -36.41
CA ILE A 115 32.26 -10.25 -36.11
C ILE A 115 33.17 -10.29 -37.35
N PRO A 116 33.57 -9.14 -37.93
CA PRO A 116 34.52 -9.15 -39.03
C PRO A 116 35.80 -9.85 -38.57
N THR A 117 36.14 -10.96 -39.22
CA THR A 117 37.43 -11.61 -39.02
C THR A 117 38.50 -10.64 -39.50
N LEU A 118 39.33 -10.14 -38.59
CA LEU A 118 40.55 -9.42 -38.96
C LEU A 118 41.41 -10.37 -39.80
N SER A 119 41.76 -9.95 -41.02
CA SER A 119 42.64 -10.71 -41.89
C SER A 119 43.98 -10.98 -41.18
N PRO A 120 44.55 -12.19 -41.29
CA PRO A 120 45.85 -12.49 -40.73
C PRO A 120 46.92 -11.53 -41.28
N PRO A 121 47.89 -11.08 -40.46
CA PRO A 121 49.02 -10.30 -40.95
C PRO A 121 49.78 -11.09 -42.01
N ALA A 122 50.18 -10.41 -43.10
CA ALA A 122 50.98 -11.01 -44.15
C ALA A 122 52.28 -11.60 -43.59
N PRO A 123 52.75 -12.76 -44.10
CA PRO A 123 53.99 -13.36 -43.65
C PRO A 123 55.18 -12.43 -43.95
N PRO A 124 56.20 -12.38 -43.06
CA PRO A 124 57.36 -11.54 -43.27
C PRO A 124 58.16 -12.01 -44.49
N ALA A 125 58.61 -11.04 -45.30
CA ALA A 125 59.49 -11.28 -46.42
C ALA A 125 60.87 -11.80 -45.94
N SER A 126 61.41 -12.78 -46.66
CA SER A 126 62.72 -13.38 -46.43
C SER A 126 63.89 -12.36 -46.55
N PRO A 127 65.04 -12.64 -45.90
CA PRO A 127 66.05 -11.64 -45.58
C PRO A 127 66.89 -11.20 -46.78
N ILE A 128 67.14 -9.89 -46.84
CA ILE A 128 68.14 -9.27 -47.73
C ILE A 128 69.53 -9.41 -47.09
N PRO A 129 70.60 -9.73 -47.87
CA PRO A 129 71.93 -9.95 -47.32
C PRO A 129 72.59 -8.67 -46.78
N THR A 130 73.27 -8.84 -45.65
CA THR A 130 74.10 -7.87 -44.94
C THR A 130 75.20 -7.29 -45.83
N VAL A 131 75.32 -5.96 -45.88
CA VAL A 131 76.58 -5.28 -46.19
C VAL A 131 76.96 -4.42 -44.99
N GLN A 132 78.03 -4.85 -44.31
CA GLN A 132 78.75 -4.11 -43.28
C GLN A 132 79.61 -3.04 -43.94
N THR A 133 79.54 -1.80 -43.41
CA THR A 133 80.63 -0.81 -43.28
C THR A 133 79.98 0.48 -42.78
N GLY A 134 80.42 1.19 -41.74
CA GLY A 134 81.54 1.03 -40.84
C GLY A 134 81.48 2.14 -39.77
N SER A 135 82.08 1.85 -38.62
CA SER A 135 82.88 2.74 -37.76
C SER A 135 82.37 4.16 -37.41
N GLY A 136 82.11 4.39 -36.10
CA GLY A 136 82.03 5.73 -35.51
C GLY A 136 81.47 5.76 -34.08
N THR A 137 82.33 5.45 -33.11
CA THR A 137 82.17 5.57 -31.64
C THR A 137 82.12 7.06 -31.20
N PRO A 138 81.95 7.44 -29.91
CA PRO A 138 80.75 7.47 -29.06
C PRO A 138 80.41 8.88 -28.44
N SER A 139 79.18 9.03 -27.90
CA SER A 139 78.78 9.77 -26.65
C SER A 139 79.21 11.25 -26.40
N PRO A 140 78.84 11.90 -25.28
CA PRO A 140 77.50 12.38 -24.91
C PRO A 140 77.48 13.90 -24.55
N THR A 141 76.26 14.43 -24.39
CA THR A 141 75.82 15.56 -23.55
C THR A 141 76.79 16.73 -23.24
N THR A 142 76.50 17.92 -23.77
CA THR A 142 76.06 19.17 -23.06
C THR A 142 76.17 20.35 -24.03
#